data_AF-A0A832B2T3-F1
#
_entry.id   AF-A0A832B2T3-F1
#
_cell.length_a   1.000
_cell.length_b   1.000
_cell.length_c   1.000
_cell.angle_alpha   90.00
_cell.angle_beta   90.00
_cell.angle_gamma   90.00
#
_symmetry.space_group_name_H-M   'P 1'
#
loop_
_entity.id
_entity.type
_entity.pdbx_description
1 polymer ?
#
loop_
_entity_poly.entity_id
_entity_poly.type
_entity_poly.pdbx_seq_one_letter_code
_entity_poly.pdbx_strand_id
1 'polypeptide(L)'
;MRTYLGTLLSGVLFATTIAFLIFSIYPAKILPGDSFTYGFGAALLSIMVLGNMEAFGVIIFLPWFVEFFLHLRRKFKVTDLGIRRPDGTFKAPYGKSIYSWTHVFMNLGRLNEWQISACMWAVDLVFVALAFSLKFAALL
;
A
#
# COMPACT_ATOMS: atom_id res chain seq x y z
N MET A 1 -19.58 11.02 19.76
CA MET A 1 -18.34 11.84 19.88
C MET A 1 -17.14 11.14 19.21
N ARG A 2 -16.83 9.88 19.55
CA ARG A 2 -15.69 9.13 18.99
C ARG A 2 -15.71 8.99 17.46
N THR A 3 -16.85 8.65 16.87
CA THR A 3 -17.01 8.51 15.41
C THR A 3 -16.75 9.79 14.63
N TYR A 4 -17.18 10.95 15.13
CA TYR A 4 -16.93 12.25 14.48
C TYR A 4 -15.44 12.59 14.41
N LEU A 5 -14.67 12.24 15.44
CA LEU A 5 -13.22 12.44 15.44
C LEU A 5 -12.54 11.57 14.37
N GLY A 6 -12.93 10.29 14.28
CA GLY A 6 -12.45 9.39 13.23
C GLY A 6 -12.72 9.93 11.83
N THR A 7 -13.94 10.40 11.56
CA THR A 7 -14.31 11.01 10.28
C THR A 7 -13.50 12.26 9.99
N LEU A 8 -13.37 13.17 10.95
CA LEU A 8 -12.60 14.41 10.77
C LEU A 8 -11.13 14.12 10.45
N LEU A 9 -10.49 13.25 11.23
CA LEU A 9 -9.08 12.88 11.02
C LEU A 9 -8.88 12.18 9.68
N SER A 10 -9.80 11.27 9.29
CA SER A 10 -9.74 10.62 7.98
C SER A 10 -9.88 11.61 6.83
N GLY A 11 -10.73 12.64 6.95
CA GLY A 11 -10.91 13.67 5.94
C GLY A 11 -9.66 14.53 5.74
N VAL A 12 -9.02 14.93 6.85
CA VAL A 12 -7.74 15.68 6.80
C VAL A 12 -6.62 14.83 6.20
N LEU A 13 -6.50 13.57 6.62
CA LEU A 13 -5.49 12.66 6.09
C LEU A 13 -5.70 12.38 4.59
N PHE A 14 -6.95 12.22 4.17
CA PHE A 14 -7.30 12.04 2.77
C PHE A 14 -6.94 13.27 1.92
N ALA A 15 -7.32 14.47 2.36
CA ALA A 15 -7.04 15.71 1.62
C ALA A 15 -5.52 15.96 1.48
N THR A 16 -4.77 15.76 2.56
CA THR A 16 -3.30 15.92 2.54
C THR A 16 -2.62 14.87 1.67
N THR A 17 -3.09 13.62 1.72
CA THR A 17 -2.53 12.54 0.89
C THR A 17 -2.85 12.74 -0.59
N ILE A 18 -4.03 13.25 -0.95
CA ILE A 18 -4.33 13.62 -2.34
C ILE A 18 -3.37 14.71 -2.83
N ALA A 19 -3.14 15.75 -2.03
CA ALA A 19 -2.20 16.81 -2.40
C ALA A 19 -0.80 16.25 -2.61
N PHE A 20 -0.34 15.35 -1.73
CA PHE A 20 0.94 14.66 -1.87
C PHE A 20 0.99 13.76 -3.12
N LEU A 21 -0.08 13.01 -3.39
CA LEU A 21 -0.18 12.05 -4.49
C LEU A 21 0.06 12.71 -5.85
N ILE A 22 -0.44 13.93 -6.06
CA ILE A 22 -0.25 14.68 -7.32
C ILE A 22 1.25 14.87 -7.64
N PHE A 23 2.11 14.98 -6.62
CA PHE A 23 3.56 15.14 -6.80
C PHE A 23 4.33 13.81 -6.74
N SER A 24 3.73 12.75 -6.20
CA SER A 24 4.39 11.44 -6.04
C SER A 24 4.05 10.45 -7.17
N ILE A 25 3.00 10.71 -7.95
CA ILE A 25 2.67 9.89 -9.14
C ILE A 25 3.80 9.98 -10.18
N TYR A 26 4.03 8.86 -10.87
CA TYR A 26 5.04 8.77 -11.92
C TYR A 26 4.83 9.83 -13.03
N PRO A 27 5.87 10.57 -13.45
CA PRO A 27 7.22 10.59 -12.89
C PRO A 27 7.28 11.40 -11.57
N ALA A 28 7.74 10.75 -10.49
CA ALA A 28 7.70 11.33 -9.15
C ALA A 28 8.61 12.56 -9.02
N LYS A 29 8.07 13.64 -8.46
CA LYS A 29 8.81 14.88 -8.15
C LYS A 29 9.24 14.93 -6.68
N ILE A 30 8.46 14.30 -5.81
CA ILE A 30 8.70 14.24 -4.36
C ILE A 30 8.61 12.78 -3.93
N LEU A 31 9.58 12.34 -3.12
CA LEU A 31 9.57 11.02 -2.51
C LEU A 31 9.02 11.12 -1.08
N PRO A 32 8.21 10.14 -0.62
CA PRO A 32 7.61 10.17 0.71
C PRO A 32 8.66 10.09 1.84
N GLY A 33 9.64 9.21 1.67
CA GLY A 33 10.63 8.91 2.70
C GLY A 33 10.02 8.27 3.96
N ASP A 34 10.88 8.01 4.95
CA ASP A 34 10.48 7.31 6.18
C ASP A 34 9.53 8.12 7.05
N SER A 35 9.69 9.46 7.04
CA SER A 35 8.81 10.37 7.79
C SER A 35 7.35 10.23 7.37
N PHE A 36 7.09 10.14 6.06
CA PHE A 36 5.74 9.94 5.55
C PHE A 36 5.23 8.54 5.90
N THR A 37 6.03 7.49 5.66
CA THR A 37 5.58 6.10 5.89
C THR A 37 5.25 5.84 7.36
N TYR A 38 6.10 6.27 8.30
CA TYR A 38 5.82 6.11 9.73
C TYR A 38 4.66 6.99 10.19
N GLY A 39 4.62 8.25 9.75
CA GLY A 39 3.55 9.18 10.10
C GLY A 39 2.18 8.73 9.60
N PHE A 40 2.11 8.27 8.34
CA PHE A 40 0.89 7.80 7.71
C PHE A 40 0.36 6.53 8.40
N GLY A 41 1.23 5.56 8.70
CA GLY A 41 0.85 4.36 9.43
C GLY A 41 0.31 4.65 10.84
N ALA A 42 1.00 5.52 11.59
CA ALA A 42 0.57 5.94 12.92
C ALA A 42 -0.77 6.71 12.89
N ALA A 43 -0.97 7.57 11.89
CA ALA A 43 -2.22 8.31 11.70
C ALA A 43 -3.38 7.36 11.37
N LEU A 44 -3.19 6.42 10.45
CA LEU A 44 -4.21 5.41 10.13
C LEU A 44 -4.59 4.57 11.35
N LEU A 45 -3.61 4.09 12.13
CA LEU A 45 -3.88 3.34 13.36
C LEU A 45 -4.69 4.16 14.36
N SER A 46 -4.32 5.42 14.55
CA SER A 46 -5.05 6.34 15.44
C SER A 46 -6.49 6.55 14.97
N ILE A 47 -6.72 6.72 13.67
CA ILE A 47 -8.06 6.86 13.08
C ILE A 47 -8.90 5.61 13.34
N MET A 48 -8.32 4.41 13.14
CA MET A 48 -9.04 3.15 13.31
C MET A 48 -9.50 2.94 14.76
N VAL A 49 -8.63 3.21 15.74
CA VAL A 49 -8.95 3.06 17.17
C VAL A 49 -9.93 4.13 17.65
N LEU A 50 -9.72 5.40 17.27
CA LEU A 50 -10.63 6.48 17.68
C LEU A 50 -12.00 6.38 16.98
N GLY A 51 -12.02 5.85 15.77
CA GLY A 51 -13.22 5.64 14.98
C GLY A 51 -13.99 4.36 15.32
N ASN A 52 -13.45 3.48 16.16
CA ASN A 52 -14.01 2.15 16.45
C ASN A 52 -14.22 1.33 15.15
N MET A 53 -13.18 1.33 14.30
CA MET A 53 -13.15 0.68 12.97
C MET A 53 -11.99 -0.33 12.86
N GLU A 54 -11.58 -0.93 13.97
CA GLU A 54 -10.41 -1.82 14.05
C GLU A 54 -10.56 -3.04 13.14
N ALA A 55 -11.73 -3.69 13.17
CA ALA A 55 -12.00 -4.89 12.37
C ALA A 55 -11.93 -4.59 10.86
N PHE A 56 -12.50 -3.45 10.43
CA PHE A 56 -12.40 -2.96 9.06
C PHE A 56 -10.94 -2.62 8.69
N GLY A 57 -10.23 -1.98 9.62
CA GLY A 57 -8.84 -1.60 9.52
C GLY A 57 -7.90 -2.76 9.24
N VAL A 58 -8.01 -3.84 10.01
CA VAL A 58 -7.16 -5.03 9.87
C VAL A 58 -7.22 -5.59 8.44
N ILE A 59 -8.40 -5.58 7.81
CA ILE A 59 -8.57 -6.07 6.44
C ILE A 59 -7.83 -5.19 5.43
N ILE A 60 -7.91 -3.86 5.58
CA ILE A 60 -7.20 -2.92 4.70
C ILE A 60 -5.68 -3.04 4.86
N PHE A 61 -5.19 -3.39 6.05
CA PHE A 61 -3.77 -3.62 6.29
C PHE A 61 -3.26 -5.00 5.84
N LEU A 62 -4.13 -5.91 5.36
CA LEU A 62 -3.70 -7.24 4.89
C LEU A 62 -2.62 -7.22 3.80
N PRO A 63 -2.65 -6.34 2.77
CA PRO A 63 -1.54 -6.23 1.81
C PRO A 63 -0.19 -6.02 2.50
N TRP A 64 -0.16 -5.17 3.53
CA TRP A 64 1.04 -4.84 4.30
C TRP A 64 1.50 -6.00 5.17
N PHE A 65 0.57 -6.75 5.77
CA PHE A 65 0.90 -7.97 6.50
C PHE A 65 1.47 -9.05 5.57
N VAL A 66 0.88 -9.24 4.38
CA VAL A 66 1.40 -10.16 3.38
C VAL A 66 2.81 -9.76 2.96
N GLU A 67 3.04 -8.46 2.73
CA GLU A 67 4.35 -7.91 2.40
C GLU A 67 5.38 -8.16 3.51
N PHE A 68 5.00 -7.97 4.77
CA PHE A 68 5.83 -8.25 5.93
C PHE A 68 6.25 -9.72 5.99
N PHE A 69 5.32 -10.67 5.80
CA PHE A 69 5.65 -12.10 5.81
C PHE A 69 6.46 -12.53 4.58
N LEU A 70 6.26 -11.89 3.43
CA LEU A 70 7.09 -12.07 2.24
C LEU A 70 8.56 -11.67 2.51
N HIS A 71 8.76 -10.51 3.14
CA HIS A 71 10.08 -10.01 3.54
C HIS A 71 10.74 -10.85 4.63
N LEU A 72 9.94 -11.35 5.57
CA LEU A 72 10.40 -12.17 6.68
C LEU A 72 11.11 -13.45 6.20
N ARG A 73 10.68 -14.03 5.07
CA ARG A 73 11.33 -15.22 4.46
C ARG A 73 12.81 -15.03 4.14
N ARG A 74 13.25 -13.78 3.99
CA ARG A 74 14.66 -13.42 3.78
C ARG A 74 15.20 -12.49 4.86
N LYS A 75 14.61 -12.52 6.06
CA LYS A 75 15.06 -11.73 7.22
C LYS A 75 15.16 -10.23 6.90
N PHE A 76 14.21 -9.71 6.13
CA PHE A 76 14.16 -8.29 5.70
C PHE A 76 15.37 -7.82 4.87
N LYS A 77 16.19 -8.74 4.35
CA LYS A 77 17.27 -8.43 3.38
C LYS A 77 16.74 -8.52 1.95
N VAL A 78 15.67 -7.78 1.68
CA VAL A 78 14.92 -7.76 0.42
C VAL A 78 14.89 -6.32 -0.07
N THR A 79 15.03 -6.12 -1.38
CA THR A 79 14.74 -4.85 -2.04
C THR A 79 13.51 -5.02 -2.92
N ASP A 80 12.61 -4.05 -2.87
CA ASP A 80 11.40 -4.02 -3.69
C ASP A 80 11.63 -3.33 -5.04
N LEU A 81 12.82 -2.74 -5.21
CA LEU A 81 13.23 -2.07 -6.43
C LEU A 81 13.58 -3.09 -7.50
N GLY A 82 13.01 -2.89 -8.69
CA GLY A 82 13.33 -3.69 -9.86
C GLY A 82 14.62 -3.25 -10.54
N ILE A 83 15.24 -4.18 -11.27
CA ILE A 83 16.36 -3.88 -12.15
C ILE A 83 15.79 -3.35 -13.48
N ARG A 84 16.08 -2.08 -13.80
CA ARG A 84 15.64 -1.44 -15.05
C ARG A 84 16.35 -2.06 -16.24
N ARG A 85 15.57 -2.42 -17.26
CA ARG A 85 16.05 -2.95 -18.55
C ARG A 85 16.25 -1.82 -19.57
N PRO A 86 17.00 -2.07 -20.66
CA PRO A 86 17.16 -1.10 -21.74
C PRO A 86 15.84 -0.66 -22.41
N ASP A 87 14.82 -1.52 -22.38
CA ASP A 87 13.49 -1.25 -22.92
C ASP A 87 12.60 -0.41 -22.00
N GLY A 88 13.10 0.00 -20.83
CA GLY A 88 12.37 0.79 -19.83
C GLY A 88 11.55 -0.04 -18.84
N THR A 89 11.43 -1.36 -19.05
CA THR A 89 10.70 -2.26 -18.16
C THR A 89 11.56 -2.73 -16.98
N PHE A 90 10.94 -3.27 -15.94
CA PHE A 90 11.62 -3.70 -14.73
C PHE A 90 11.64 -5.24 -14.59
N LYS A 91 12.73 -5.77 -14.02
CA LYS A 91 12.89 -7.18 -13.67
C LYS A 91 13.01 -7.35 -12.16
N ALA A 92 12.42 -8.40 -11.61
CA ALA A 92 12.62 -8.75 -10.22
C ALA A 92 14.11 -9.07 -9.94
N PRO A 93 14.70 -8.52 -8.86
CA PRO A 93 16.10 -8.72 -8.48
C PRO A 93 16.44 -10.18 -8.11
N TYR A 94 15.43 -10.98 -7.78
CA TYR A 94 15.60 -12.35 -7.27
C TYR A 94 15.09 -13.44 -8.24
N GLY A 95 15.05 -13.11 -9.53
CA GLY A 95 14.51 -14.00 -10.56
C GLY A 95 13.05 -14.35 -10.27
N LYS A 96 12.69 -15.64 -10.35
CA LYS A 96 11.31 -16.11 -10.14
C LYS A 96 10.87 -16.14 -8.67
N SER A 97 11.77 -15.88 -7.72
CA SER A 97 11.42 -15.90 -6.30
C SER A 97 10.64 -14.64 -5.93
N ILE A 98 9.55 -14.82 -5.18
CA ILE A 98 8.65 -13.74 -4.79
C ILE A 98 8.87 -13.42 -3.30
N TYR A 99 9.39 -12.22 -3.04
CA TYR A 99 9.62 -11.69 -1.69
C TYR A 99 8.93 -10.34 -1.44
N SER A 100 8.14 -9.86 -2.40
CA SER A 100 7.36 -8.63 -2.34
C SER A 100 6.22 -8.73 -3.36
N TRP A 101 5.14 -7.98 -3.15
CA TRP A 101 4.13 -7.74 -4.16
C TRP A 101 4.73 -7.25 -5.48
N THR A 102 5.74 -6.37 -5.44
CA THR A 102 6.36 -5.83 -6.66
C THR A 102 7.02 -6.94 -7.49
N HIS A 103 7.62 -7.93 -6.84
CA HIS A 103 8.21 -9.10 -7.48
C HIS A 103 7.18 -9.96 -8.22
N VAL A 104 5.94 -10.03 -7.72
CA VAL A 104 4.84 -10.72 -8.41
C VAL A 104 4.62 -10.07 -9.78
N PHE A 105 4.41 -8.75 -9.79
CA PHE A 105 4.10 -8.01 -11.02
C PHE A 105 5.28 -7.94 -11.99
N MET A 106 6.50 -7.78 -11.48
CA MET A 106 7.72 -7.82 -12.31
C MET A 106 7.99 -9.20 -12.93
N ASN A 107 7.48 -10.28 -12.33
CA ASN A 107 7.63 -11.64 -12.87
C ASN A 107 6.47 -12.06 -13.78
N LEU A 108 5.31 -11.39 -13.69
CA LEU A 108 4.16 -11.64 -14.56
C LEU A 108 4.39 -11.17 -16.00
N GLY A 109 5.21 -10.14 -16.22
CA GLY A 109 5.44 -9.61 -17.56
C GLY A 109 6.54 -8.55 -17.64
N ARG A 110 6.67 -7.90 -18.80
CA ARG A 110 7.56 -6.75 -19.01
C ARG A 110 6.78 -5.47 -18.71
N LEU A 111 6.80 -5.04 -17.45
CA LEU A 111 6.07 -3.86 -16.99
C LEU A 111 7.00 -2.68 -16.75
N ASN A 112 6.53 -1.49 -17.13
CA ASN A 112 7.13 -0.21 -16.77
C ASN A 112 6.79 0.17 -15.32
N GLU A 113 7.52 1.13 -14.76
CA GLU A 113 7.35 1.59 -13.37
C GLU A 113 5.90 1.99 -13.06
N TRP A 114 5.30 2.83 -13.91
CA TRP A 114 3.91 3.29 -13.71
C TRP A 114 2.90 2.15 -13.71
N GLN A 115 3.15 1.08 -14.49
CA GLN A 115 2.27 -0.09 -14.56
C GLN A 115 2.38 -0.91 -13.27
N ILE A 116 3.60 -1.07 -12.75
CA ILE A 116 3.82 -1.76 -11.48
C ILE A 116 3.13 -1.00 -10.34
N SER A 117 3.29 0.33 -10.30
CA SER A 117 2.61 1.18 -9.32
C SER A 117 1.09 1.11 -9.43
N ALA A 118 0.54 1.11 -10.64
CA ALA A 118 -0.90 0.93 -10.85
C ALA A 118 -1.39 -0.46 -10.40
N CYS A 119 -0.59 -1.52 -10.59
CA CYS A 119 -0.89 -2.85 -10.05
C CYS A 119 -0.89 -2.87 -8.52
N MET A 120 0.00 -2.11 -7.85
CA MET A 120 -0.03 -1.98 -6.39
C MET A 120 -1.33 -1.35 -5.92
N TRP A 121 -1.77 -0.25 -6.54
CA TRP A 121 -3.06 0.35 -6.21
C TRP A 121 -4.22 -0.60 -6.47
N ALA A 122 -4.16 -1.42 -7.52
CA ALA A 122 -5.18 -2.42 -7.78
C ALA A 122 -5.26 -3.47 -6.65
N VAL A 123 -4.12 -3.91 -6.09
CA VAL A 123 -4.10 -4.80 -4.92
C VAL A 123 -4.80 -4.12 -3.75
N ASP A 124 -4.41 -2.90 -3.39
CA ASP A 124 -5.03 -2.18 -2.26
C ASP A 124 -6.54 -1.98 -2.47
N LEU A 125 -6.97 -1.61 -3.68
CA LEU A 125 -8.38 -1.46 -4.02
C LEU A 125 -9.18 -2.76 -3.87
N VAL A 126 -8.59 -3.92 -4.16
CA VAL A 126 -9.23 -5.22 -3.94
C VAL A 126 -9.50 -5.46 -2.46
N PHE A 127 -8.53 -5.17 -1.58
CA PHE A 127 -8.71 -5.34 -0.14
C PHE A 127 -9.67 -4.30 0.46
N VAL A 128 -9.67 -3.08 -0.05
CA VAL A 128 -10.66 -2.06 0.32
C VAL A 128 -12.06 -2.50 -0.09
N ALA A 129 -12.24 -2.98 -1.33
CA ALA A 129 -13.52 -3.49 -1.81
C ALA A 129 -13.99 -4.71 -0.98
N LEU A 130 -13.08 -5.59 -0.59
CA LEU A 130 -13.35 -6.72 0.30
C LEU A 130 -13.83 -6.22 1.68
N ALA A 131 -13.13 -5.26 2.29
CA ALA A 131 -13.50 -4.71 3.59
C ALA A 131 -14.90 -4.08 3.56
N PHE A 132 -15.23 -3.31 2.51
CA PHE A 132 -16.56 -2.76 2.32
C PHE A 132 -17.62 -3.84 2.11
N SER A 133 -17.33 -4.86 1.30
CA SER A 133 -18.26 -5.96 1.04
C SER A 133 -18.62 -6.73 2.31
N LEU A 134 -17.61 -7.02 3.16
CA LEU A 134 -17.82 -7.67 4.46
C LEU A 134 -18.64 -6.79 5.42
N LYS A 135 -18.40 -5.48 5.42
CA LYS A 135 -19.19 -4.52 6.19
C LYS A 135 -20.66 -4.47 5.73
N PHE A 136 -20.91 -4.43 4.42
CA PHE A 136 -22.26 -4.44 3.87
C PHE A 136 -22.99 -5.76 4.13
N ALA A 137 -22.27 -6.87 4.18
CA ALA A 137 -22.80 -8.17 4.59
C ALA A 137 -23.03 -8.29 6.12
N ALA A 138 -22.82 -7.22 6.89
CA ALA A 138 -22.93 -7.18 8.35
C ALA A 138 -22.03 -8.21 9.07
N LEU A 139 -20.86 -8.50 8.47
CA LEU A 139 -19.85 -9.41 9.03
C LEU A 139 -18.77 -8.66 9.86
N LEU A 140 -18.87 -7.33 9.96
CA LEU A 140 -17.94 -6.42 10.65
C LEU A 140 -18.70 -5.37 11.46
#